data_AF-A0A0Q7BVY4-F1
#
_entry.id   AF-A0A0Q7BVY4-F1
#
_cell.length_a   1.000
_cell.length_b   1.000
_cell.length_c   1.000
_cell.angle_alpha   90.00
_cell.angle_beta   90.00
_cell.angle_gamma   90.00
#
_symmetry.space_group_name_H-M   'P 1'
#
loop_
_entity.id
_entity.type
_entity.pdbx_description
1 polymer ?
#
loop_
_entity_poly.entity_id
_entity_poly.type
_entity_poly.pdbx_seq_one_letter_code
_entity_poly.pdbx_strand_id
1 'polypeptide(L)'
;MHLTAEQHADLARFPCALRDLVHAELAAGNAIEDIGHSFPAPPVGAYVLLVRALTTRPVASGQGLDFRARNSAITSGEFTDAGRHFFVLLPPVAAPALPSMDAIRRSHAPLDQPLGAEGATQRLPAQARLGPQPSQHPSALTCPDSVEAIQQAIVHALKREARFNRSDKEGSSTLMWRTGRFVRTDEGDYPSEASCSEEADLWPLLRSFCRLALWRAEQGQPLSELDTWRVIWRSMSPP
;
A
#
# COMPACT_ATOMS: atom_id res chain seq x y z
N MET A 1 32.02 -22.29 -3.19
CA MET A 1 30.61 -22.65 -3.39
C MET A 1 30.41 -22.92 -4.87
N HIS A 2 29.67 -23.96 -5.27
CA HIS A 2 29.40 -24.26 -6.68
C HIS A 2 27.99 -23.78 -7.04
N LEU A 3 27.88 -22.86 -8.00
CA LEU A 3 26.60 -22.44 -8.56
C LEU A 3 26.06 -23.54 -9.48
N THR A 4 24.74 -23.66 -9.59
CA THR A 4 24.11 -24.54 -10.58
C THR A 4 24.29 -23.97 -12.00
N ALA A 5 24.11 -24.81 -13.02
CA ALA A 5 24.18 -24.36 -14.41
C ALA A 5 23.11 -23.31 -14.74
N GLU A 6 21.92 -23.43 -14.15
CA GLU A 6 20.82 -22.47 -14.27
C GLU A 6 21.19 -21.11 -13.63
N GLN A 7 21.72 -21.13 -12.40
CA GLN A 7 22.20 -19.92 -11.73
C GLN A 7 23.31 -19.21 -12.53
N HIS A 8 24.19 -19.97 -13.18
CA HIS A 8 25.18 -19.42 -14.09
C HIS A 8 24.55 -18.76 -15.31
N ALA A 9 23.53 -19.38 -15.92
CA ALA A 9 22.83 -18.83 -17.07
C ALA A 9 22.08 -17.53 -16.73
N ASP A 10 21.44 -17.46 -15.56
CA ASP A 10 20.76 -16.24 -15.13
C ASP A 10 21.73 -15.12 -14.81
N LEU A 11 22.80 -15.39 -14.06
CA LEU A 11 23.82 -14.38 -13.78
C LEU A 11 24.49 -13.85 -15.05
N ALA A 12 24.61 -14.66 -16.11
CA ALA A 12 25.15 -14.20 -17.38
C ALA A 12 24.31 -13.08 -18.03
N ARG A 13 22.99 -13.02 -17.73
CA ARG A 13 22.07 -11.97 -18.22
C ARG A 13 22.20 -10.65 -17.45
N PHE A 14 22.79 -10.67 -16.26
CA PHE A 14 22.94 -9.46 -15.45
C PHE A 14 23.90 -8.47 -16.12
N PRO A 15 23.62 -7.15 -16.01
CA PRO A 15 24.56 -6.09 -16.36
C PRO A 15 25.90 -6.31 -15.65
N CYS A 16 27.01 -6.00 -16.32
CA CYS A 16 28.36 -6.29 -15.82
C CYS A 16 28.57 -5.81 -14.38
N ALA A 17 28.16 -4.57 -14.05
CA ALA A 17 28.34 -4.02 -12.71
C ALA A 17 27.62 -4.81 -11.61
N LEU A 18 26.41 -5.34 -11.87
CA LEU A 18 25.67 -6.16 -10.91
C LEU A 18 26.24 -7.57 -10.84
N ARG A 19 26.62 -8.15 -11.98
CA ARG A 19 27.25 -9.47 -12.03
C ARG A 19 28.59 -9.48 -11.28
N ASP A 20 29.41 -8.45 -11.47
CA ASP A 20 30.70 -8.29 -10.80
C ASP A 20 30.51 -8.14 -9.28
N LEU A 21 29.47 -7.43 -8.84
CA LEU A 21 29.10 -7.35 -7.43
C LEU A 21 28.78 -8.74 -6.85
N VAL A 22 27.94 -9.53 -7.53
CA VAL A 22 27.60 -10.88 -7.08
C VAL A 22 28.84 -11.78 -7.04
N HIS A 23 29.68 -11.76 -8.08
CA HIS A 23 30.91 -12.55 -8.11
C HIS A 23 31.90 -12.15 -7.01
N ALA A 24 32.04 -10.86 -6.73
CA ALA A 24 32.89 -10.38 -5.64
C ALA A 24 32.40 -10.92 -4.29
N GLU A 25 31.09 -10.86 -4.02
CA GLU A 25 30.52 -11.38 -2.78
C GLU A 25 30.66 -12.90 -2.64
N LEU A 26 30.44 -13.64 -3.73
CA LEU A 26 30.67 -15.08 -3.76
C LEU A 26 32.14 -15.42 -3.48
N ALA A 27 33.09 -14.63 -4.02
CA ALA A 27 34.52 -14.77 -3.74
C ALA A 27 34.87 -14.43 -2.27
N ALA A 28 34.14 -13.49 -1.66
CA ALA A 28 34.24 -13.16 -0.24
C ALA A 28 33.58 -14.18 0.71
N GLY A 29 33.00 -15.27 0.16
CA GLY A 29 32.36 -16.32 0.95
C GLY A 29 30.91 -16.04 1.32
N ASN A 30 30.27 -15.08 0.65
CA ASN A 30 28.81 -14.96 0.63
C ASN A 30 28.20 -16.06 -0.24
N ALA A 31 26.88 -16.13 -0.26
CA ALA A 31 26.12 -17.12 -0.99
C ALA A 31 24.87 -16.48 -1.60
N ILE A 32 24.33 -17.11 -2.64
CA ILE A 32 23.02 -16.78 -3.18
C ILE A 32 21.98 -17.60 -2.42
N GLU A 33 21.00 -16.93 -1.83
CA GLU A 33 19.82 -17.51 -1.21
C GLU A 33 18.81 -17.90 -2.30
N ASP A 34 18.53 -16.98 -3.22
CA ASP A 34 17.49 -17.12 -4.24
C ASP A 34 17.83 -16.37 -5.54
N ILE A 35 17.32 -16.87 -6.66
CA ILE A 35 17.25 -16.16 -7.93
C ILE A 35 15.81 -16.24 -8.43
N GLY A 36 15.18 -15.08 -8.64
CA GLY A 36 13.78 -15.02 -9.07
C GLY A 36 13.53 -14.05 -10.21
N HIS A 37 12.40 -14.24 -10.89
CA HIS A 37 11.96 -13.45 -12.06
C HIS A 37 10.69 -12.64 -11.79
N SER A 38 10.37 -12.46 -10.52
CA SER A 38 9.21 -11.71 -10.05
C SER A 38 9.66 -10.41 -9.38
N PHE A 39 8.71 -9.71 -8.76
CA PHE A 39 8.98 -8.46 -8.06
C PHE A 39 10.21 -8.58 -7.12
N PRO A 40 11.17 -7.64 -7.17
CA PRO A 40 11.12 -6.33 -7.83
C PRO A 40 11.52 -6.30 -9.31
N ALA A 41 11.95 -7.44 -9.87
CA ALA A 41 12.32 -7.52 -11.28
C ALA A 41 11.07 -7.50 -12.18
N PRO A 42 11.06 -6.73 -13.28
CA PRO A 42 10.04 -6.85 -14.31
C PRO A 42 10.19 -8.19 -15.05
N PRO A 43 9.20 -8.62 -15.85
CA PRO A 43 9.21 -9.93 -16.53
C PRO A 43 10.43 -10.19 -17.44
N VAL A 44 11.10 -9.13 -17.90
CA VAL A 44 12.29 -9.21 -18.75
C VAL A 44 13.60 -9.43 -17.96
N GLY A 45 13.54 -9.34 -16.63
CA GLY A 45 14.69 -9.32 -15.74
C GLY A 45 14.70 -10.42 -14.68
N ALA A 46 15.58 -10.25 -13.70
CA ALA A 46 15.74 -11.17 -12.58
C ALA A 46 16.31 -10.46 -11.35
N TYR A 47 16.13 -11.04 -10.16
CA TYR A 47 16.83 -10.63 -8.95
C TYR A 47 17.69 -11.76 -8.40
N VAL A 48 18.73 -11.40 -7.65
CA VAL A 48 19.54 -12.29 -6.83
C VAL A 48 19.40 -11.84 -5.38
N LEU A 49 19.03 -12.74 -4.47
CA LEU A 49 19.04 -12.50 -3.04
C LEU A 49 20.31 -13.10 -2.42
N LEU A 50 21.05 -12.30 -1.67
CA LEU A 50 22.24 -12.76 -0.94
C LEU A 50 21.87 -13.29 0.45
N VAL A 51 22.61 -14.30 0.90
CA VAL A 51 22.45 -14.87 2.25
C VAL A 51 22.92 -13.90 3.34
N ARG A 52 23.97 -13.12 3.06
CA ARG A 52 24.57 -12.15 4.00
C ARG A 52 24.60 -10.75 3.41
N ALA A 53 24.65 -9.75 4.29
CA ALA A 53 24.87 -8.36 3.89
C ALA A 53 26.17 -8.21 3.10
N LEU A 54 26.24 -7.19 2.24
CA LEU A 54 27.44 -6.91 1.44
C LEU A 54 28.65 -6.67 2.33
N THR A 55 29.79 -7.19 1.87
CA THR A 55 31.10 -7.05 2.53
C THR A 55 32.15 -6.47 1.61
N THR A 56 31.94 -6.52 0.30
CA THR A 56 32.92 -6.14 -0.73
C THR A 56 32.87 -4.67 -1.12
N ARG A 57 31.80 -3.96 -0.79
CA ARG A 57 31.65 -2.52 -1.04
C ARG A 57 30.74 -1.83 -0.03
N PRO A 58 30.83 -0.49 0.10
CA PRO A 58 29.86 0.28 0.86
C PRO A 58 28.44 0.13 0.30
N VAL A 59 27.47 0.14 1.21
CA VAL A 59 26.03 0.10 0.91
C VAL A 59 25.56 1.49 0.47
N ALA A 60 25.94 1.89 -0.75
CA ALA A 60 25.64 3.18 -1.34
C ALA A 60 25.69 3.15 -2.88
N SER A 61 24.94 4.05 -3.53
CA SER A 61 24.99 4.25 -4.97
C SER A 61 26.38 4.67 -5.44
N GLY A 62 26.74 4.27 -6.65
CA GLY A 62 28.03 4.57 -7.28
C GLY A 62 28.53 3.43 -8.14
N GLN A 63 29.49 3.74 -9.03
CA GLN A 63 30.04 2.78 -10.00
C GLN A 63 28.96 2.18 -10.91
N GLY A 64 28.01 3.01 -11.37
CA GLY A 64 26.91 2.59 -12.25
C GLY A 64 25.81 1.78 -11.57
N LEU A 65 25.84 1.66 -10.24
CA LEU A 65 24.78 1.04 -9.46
C LEU A 65 24.03 2.06 -8.61
N ASP A 66 22.71 1.96 -8.60
CA ASP A 66 21.82 2.67 -7.70
C ASP A 66 21.46 1.76 -6.53
N PHE A 67 21.67 2.27 -5.31
CA PHE A 67 21.27 1.61 -4.09
C PHE A 67 20.00 2.24 -3.51
N ARG A 68 19.06 1.39 -3.09
CA ARG A 68 17.90 1.81 -2.31
C ARG A 68 17.79 0.97 -1.04
N ALA A 69 17.81 1.64 0.10
CA ALA A 69 17.51 1.01 1.38
C ALA A 69 16.04 0.60 1.46
N ARG A 70 15.78 -0.60 2.01
CA ARG A 70 14.45 -1.16 2.25
C ARG A 70 14.39 -1.55 3.72
N ASN A 71 13.42 -1.07 4.47
CA ASN A 71 13.17 -1.58 5.82
C ASN A 71 12.00 -2.57 5.75
N SER A 72 12.24 -3.74 5.16
CA SER A 72 11.21 -4.77 4.98
C SER A 72 11.63 -6.10 5.61
N ALA A 73 10.66 -6.97 5.87
CA ALA A 73 10.90 -8.29 6.43
C ALA A 73 11.59 -9.26 5.46
N ILE A 74 11.69 -8.91 4.18
CA ILE A 74 12.20 -9.79 3.11
C ILE A 74 13.56 -9.32 2.61
N THR A 75 13.78 -7.99 2.55
CA THR A 75 15.05 -7.41 2.10
C THR A 75 15.38 -6.14 2.88
N SER A 76 16.68 -5.91 3.14
CA SER A 76 17.20 -4.68 3.76
C SER A 76 17.60 -3.59 2.75
N GLY A 77 17.73 -3.96 1.48
CA GLY A 77 18.11 -3.05 0.42
C GLY A 77 18.23 -3.74 -0.91
N GLU A 78 18.28 -2.94 -1.96
CA GLU A 78 18.40 -3.40 -3.34
C GLU A 78 19.43 -2.55 -4.08
N PHE A 79 20.29 -3.22 -4.85
CA PHE A 79 21.12 -2.61 -5.89
C PHE A 79 20.49 -2.88 -7.25
N THR A 80 20.53 -1.88 -8.11
CA THR A 80 20.09 -2.00 -9.50
C THR A 80 20.93 -1.10 -10.40
N ASP A 81 20.79 -1.25 -11.70
CA ASP A 81 21.40 -0.36 -12.68
C ASP A 81 20.37 0.68 -13.18
N ALA A 82 20.77 1.55 -14.11
CA ALA A 82 19.87 2.54 -14.70
C ALA A 82 18.68 1.89 -15.45
N GLY A 83 18.85 0.67 -15.96
CA GLY A 83 17.81 -0.08 -16.66
C GLY A 83 16.72 -0.65 -15.75
N ARG A 84 17.02 -0.86 -14.46
CA ARG A 84 16.07 -1.33 -13.44
C ARG A 84 15.33 -2.62 -13.81
N HIS A 85 15.99 -3.47 -14.59
CA HIS A 85 15.50 -4.81 -14.91
C HIS A 85 16.11 -5.87 -13.99
N PHE A 86 17.33 -5.64 -13.52
CA PHE A 86 18.06 -6.60 -12.69
C PHE A 86 18.35 -6.03 -11.31
N PHE A 87 18.28 -6.89 -10.31
CA PHE A 87 18.40 -6.48 -8.91
C PHE A 87 19.30 -7.42 -8.11
N VAL A 88 20.10 -6.85 -7.21
CA VAL A 88 20.80 -7.61 -6.16
C VAL A 88 20.23 -7.18 -4.82
N LEU A 89 19.59 -8.12 -4.13
CA LEU A 89 18.85 -7.89 -2.90
C LEU A 89 19.70 -8.32 -1.70
N LEU A 90 19.67 -7.49 -0.66
CA LEU A 90 20.33 -7.75 0.60
C LEU A 90 19.35 -8.45 1.56
N PRO A 91 19.83 -9.39 2.39
CA PRO A 91 18.97 -10.09 3.34
C PRO A 91 18.34 -9.10 4.33
N PRO A 92 17.18 -9.43 4.92
CA PRO A 92 16.52 -8.54 5.85
C PRO A 92 17.40 -8.26 7.08
N VAL A 93 17.30 -7.05 7.63
CA VAL A 93 17.97 -6.74 8.90
C VAL A 93 17.23 -7.52 9.99
N ALA A 94 17.98 -8.24 10.83
CA ALA A 94 17.40 -8.91 11.98
C ALA A 94 16.60 -7.92 12.82
N ALA A 95 15.33 -8.27 13.11
CA ALA A 95 14.49 -7.42 13.94
C ALA A 95 15.18 -7.21 15.30
N PRO A 96 15.16 -5.99 15.85
CA PRO A 96 15.66 -5.77 17.19
C PRO A 96 14.86 -6.65 18.16
N ALA A 97 15.54 -7.16 19.19
CA ALA A 97 14.86 -7.92 20.25
C ALA A 97 13.73 -7.06 20.82
N LEU A 98 12.52 -7.60 20.83
CA LEU A 98 11.38 -6.90 21.38
C LEU A 98 11.65 -6.59 22.86
N PRO A 99 11.31 -5.39 23.35
CA PRO A 99 11.40 -5.11 24.77
C PRO A 99 10.51 -6.08 25.55
N SER A 100 10.99 -6.52 26.71
CA SER A 100 10.22 -7.42 27.59
C SER A 100 8.83 -6.82 27.86
N MET A 101 7.78 -7.62 27.72
CA MET A 101 6.41 -7.23 28.04
C MET A 101 6.29 -6.68 29.47
N ASP A 102 7.07 -7.21 30.41
CA ASP A 102 7.10 -6.73 31.79
C ASP A 102 7.84 -5.40 31.94
N ALA A 103 8.82 -5.10 31.07
CA ALA A 103 9.44 -3.79 31.01
C ALA A 103 8.47 -2.74 30.46
N ILE A 104 7.70 -3.08 29.41
CA ILE A 104 6.64 -2.22 28.87
C ILE A 104 5.56 -1.97 29.92
N ARG A 105 5.09 -3.03 30.60
CA ARG A 105 4.08 -2.92 31.66
C ARG A 105 4.54 -2.02 32.80
N ARG A 106 5.82 -2.11 33.20
CA ARG A 106 6.42 -1.22 34.21
C ARG A 106 6.54 0.22 33.73
N SER A 107 6.86 0.45 32.46
CA SER A 107 6.96 1.82 31.90
C SER A 107 5.61 2.55 31.80
N HIS A 108 4.51 1.80 31.74
CA HIS A 108 3.13 2.33 31.71
C HIS A 108 2.38 2.14 33.03
N ALA A 109 3.06 1.65 34.08
CA ALA A 109 2.45 1.65 35.41
C ALA A 109 2.09 3.09 35.77
N PRO A 110 0.85 3.36 36.21
CA PRO A 110 0.50 4.69 36.68
C PRO A 110 1.51 5.10 37.75
N LEU A 111 2.15 6.25 37.58
CA LEU A 111 2.78 6.91 38.71
C LEU A 111 1.64 7.11 39.72
N ASP A 112 1.75 6.51 40.90
CA ASP A 112 0.79 6.70 41.99
C ASP A 112 0.69 8.20 42.28
N GLN A 113 -0.26 8.88 41.63
CA GLN A 113 -0.76 10.15 42.11
C GLN A 113 -1.72 9.78 43.23
N PRO A 114 -1.41 10.14 44.49
CA PRO A 114 -2.34 9.88 45.57
C PRO A 114 -3.65 10.60 45.26
N LEU A 115 -4.73 9.81 45.17
CA LEU A 115 -6.10 10.29 45.14
C LEU A 115 -6.38 11.04 46.45
N GLY A 116 -6.03 12.32 46.46
CA GLY A 116 -6.48 13.28 47.46
C GLY A 116 -7.99 13.41 47.35
N ALA A 117 -8.67 12.98 48.39
CA ALA A 117 -10.12 12.97 48.49
C ALA A 117 -10.66 14.38 48.69
N GLU A 118 -10.97 15.12 47.63
CA GLU A 118 -11.90 16.25 47.69
C GLU A 118 -12.64 16.47 46.35
N GLY A 119 -13.96 16.65 46.42
CA GLY A 119 -14.69 17.46 45.45
C GLY A 119 -15.52 16.74 44.39
N ALA A 120 -16.63 16.13 44.80
CA ALA A 120 -17.76 15.94 43.90
C ALA A 120 -18.32 17.31 43.45
N THR A 121 -18.72 17.39 42.17
CA THR A 121 -19.54 18.44 41.53
C THR A 121 -18.80 19.62 40.89
N GLN A 122 -18.38 19.46 39.63
CA GLN A 122 -18.63 20.49 38.62
C GLN A 122 -18.47 19.92 37.21
N ARG A 123 -19.60 19.74 36.52
CA ARG A 123 -19.64 19.65 35.06
C ARG A 123 -19.55 21.06 34.48
N LEU A 124 -18.76 21.17 33.41
CA LEU A 124 -18.72 22.16 32.32
C LEU A 124 -17.88 23.44 32.58
N PRO A 125 -17.18 24.00 31.55
CA PRO A 125 -17.75 24.22 30.22
C PRO A 125 -16.87 23.96 28.98
N ALA A 126 -17.62 23.99 27.86
CA ALA A 126 -17.20 24.18 26.50
C ALA A 126 -16.31 25.43 26.27
N GLN A 127 -15.37 25.27 25.33
CA GLN A 127 -14.82 26.26 24.38
C GLN A 127 -14.19 27.57 24.87
N ALA A 128 -12.92 27.78 24.47
CA ALA A 128 -12.41 29.05 23.91
C ALA A 128 -11.11 28.75 23.12
N ARG A 129 -11.17 28.56 21.79
CA ARG A 129 -10.95 29.55 20.72
C ARG A 129 -9.54 30.19 20.68
N LEU A 130 -8.77 29.80 19.66
CA LEU A 130 -7.76 30.65 19.02
C LEU A 130 -8.00 30.62 17.49
N GLY A 131 -8.51 31.73 16.96
CA GLY A 131 -8.20 32.30 15.64
C GLY A 131 -8.62 31.57 14.35
N PRO A 132 -9.36 32.23 13.44
CA PRO A 132 -9.62 31.73 12.09
C PRO A 132 -8.42 32.01 11.17
N GLN A 133 -7.81 30.98 10.58
CA GLN A 133 -7.07 31.13 9.32
C GLN A 133 -8.02 30.90 8.15
N PRO A 134 -8.12 31.83 7.18
CA PRO A 134 -8.92 31.66 5.98
C PRO A 134 -8.13 30.80 4.99
N SER A 135 -8.10 29.50 5.22
CA SER A 135 -7.82 28.56 4.12
C SER A 135 -9.13 28.40 3.37
N GLN A 136 -9.21 29.07 2.23
CA GLN A 136 -10.27 28.90 1.24
C GLN A 136 -10.29 27.42 0.80
N HIS A 137 -11.03 26.58 1.52
CA HIS A 137 -11.42 25.27 1.04
C HIS A 137 -12.58 25.47 0.06
N PRO A 138 -12.47 24.98 -1.19
CA PRO A 138 -13.61 24.95 -2.08
C PRO A 138 -14.64 23.97 -1.52
N SER A 139 -15.83 24.51 -1.26
CA SER A 139 -17.15 23.88 -1.12
C SER A 139 -17.20 22.46 -0.56
N ALA A 140 -17.71 22.35 0.67
CA ALA A 140 -18.37 21.14 1.14
C ALA A 140 -19.35 20.65 0.06
N LEU A 141 -19.06 19.51 -0.56
CA LEU A 141 -20.02 18.79 -1.39
C LEU A 141 -21.21 18.47 -0.50
N THR A 142 -22.31 19.22 -0.68
CA THR A 142 -23.63 18.87 -0.14
C THR A 142 -23.89 17.41 -0.47
N CYS A 143 -23.98 16.57 0.57
CA CYS A 143 -24.36 15.18 0.40
C CYS A 143 -25.76 15.18 -0.24
N PRO A 144 -25.95 14.58 -1.41
CA PRO A 144 -27.27 14.57 -2.03
C PRO A 144 -28.25 13.79 -1.16
N ASP A 145 -29.47 14.31 -1.01
CA ASP A 145 -30.48 13.77 -0.09
C ASP A 145 -31.38 12.69 -0.71
N SER A 146 -31.14 12.33 -1.98
CA SER A 146 -31.86 11.24 -2.66
C SER A 146 -30.91 10.26 -3.35
N VAL A 147 -31.40 9.05 -3.56
CA VAL A 147 -30.67 7.97 -4.25
C VAL A 147 -30.32 8.40 -5.67
N GLU A 148 -31.28 8.97 -6.39
CA GLU A 148 -31.11 9.41 -7.78
C GLU A 148 -30.05 10.51 -7.88
N ALA A 149 -30.04 11.46 -6.94
CA ALA A 149 -29.06 12.55 -6.94
C ALA A 149 -27.64 12.03 -6.67
N ILE A 150 -27.50 11.04 -5.77
CA ILE A 150 -26.21 10.36 -5.54
C ILE A 150 -25.76 9.60 -6.79
N GLN A 151 -26.64 8.81 -7.40
CA GLN A 151 -26.35 8.04 -8.61
C GLN A 151 -25.92 8.93 -9.77
N GLN A 152 -26.66 10.01 -10.03
CA GLN A 152 -26.34 10.98 -11.08
C GLN A 152 -24.99 11.68 -10.83
N ALA A 153 -24.70 12.04 -9.57
CA ALA A 153 -23.43 12.66 -9.23
C ALA A 153 -22.24 11.70 -9.48
N ILE A 154 -22.40 10.41 -9.16
CA ILE A 154 -21.39 9.38 -9.41
C ILE A 154 -21.16 9.19 -10.92
N VAL A 155 -22.22 9.02 -11.69
CA VAL A 155 -22.14 8.86 -13.15
C VAL A 155 -21.46 10.07 -13.78
N HIS A 156 -21.88 11.27 -13.39
CA HIS A 156 -21.29 12.51 -13.89
C HIS A 156 -19.81 12.62 -13.54
N ALA A 157 -19.40 12.23 -12.33
CA ALA A 157 -17.99 12.20 -11.95
C ALA A 157 -17.20 11.20 -12.81
N LEU A 158 -17.68 9.95 -12.93
CA LEU A 158 -17.04 8.90 -13.73
C LEU A 158 -16.88 9.34 -15.20
N LYS A 159 -17.95 9.84 -15.83
CA LYS A 159 -17.93 10.30 -17.23
C LYS A 159 -17.02 11.51 -17.46
N ARG A 160 -16.72 12.28 -16.42
CA ARG A 160 -15.71 13.37 -16.43
C ARG A 160 -14.29 12.88 -16.14
N GLU A 161 -14.02 11.60 -16.40
CA GLU A 161 -12.72 10.95 -16.21
C GLU A 161 -12.27 10.85 -14.75
N ALA A 162 -13.19 10.95 -13.78
CA ALA A 162 -12.84 10.60 -12.41
C ALA A 162 -12.46 9.12 -12.33
N ARG A 163 -11.36 8.85 -11.64
CA ARG A 163 -10.87 7.51 -11.36
C ARG A 163 -10.97 7.25 -9.87
N PHE A 164 -11.67 6.19 -9.50
CA PHE A 164 -11.79 5.76 -8.12
C PHE A 164 -10.90 4.54 -7.92
N ASN A 165 -9.96 4.64 -6.99
CA ASN A 165 -9.03 3.57 -6.66
C ASN A 165 -9.27 3.13 -5.22
N ARG A 166 -9.33 1.83 -5.02
CA ARG A 166 -9.20 1.19 -3.72
C ARG A 166 -8.00 0.27 -3.75
N SER A 167 -7.13 0.42 -2.76
CA SER A 167 -6.03 -0.53 -2.54
C SER A 167 -6.17 -1.13 -1.16
N ASP A 168 -6.01 -2.43 -1.06
CA ASP A 168 -5.86 -3.14 0.20
C ASP A 168 -4.68 -4.13 0.10
N LYS A 169 -4.54 -5.01 1.10
CA LYS A 169 -3.43 -5.96 1.16
C LYS A 169 -3.52 -7.04 0.07
N GLU A 170 -4.68 -7.23 -0.54
CA GLU A 170 -4.98 -8.33 -1.47
C GLU A 170 -4.92 -7.87 -2.93
N GLY A 171 -5.03 -6.57 -3.19
CA GLY A 171 -4.91 -6.02 -4.54
C GLY A 171 -5.31 -4.55 -4.65
N SER A 172 -5.38 -4.07 -5.89
CA SER A 172 -5.94 -2.76 -6.21
C SER A 172 -7.14 -2.90 -7.14
N SER A 173 -8.26 -2.29 -6.77
CA SER A 173 -9.45 -2.20 -7.59
C SER A 173 -9.59 -0.77 -8.09
N THR A 174 -9.66 -0.60 -9.41
CA THR A 174 -9.93 0.69 -10.04
C THR A 174 -11.27 0.68 -10.73
N LEU A 175 -12.06 1.75 -10.57
CA LEU A 175 -13.27 2.02 -11.37
C LEU A 175 -13.11 3.33 -12.14
N MET A 176 -13.38 3.30 -13.45
CA MET A 176 -13.31 4.47 -14.32
C MET A 176 -14.28 4.38 -15.51
N TRP A 177 -14.56 5.51 -16.15
CA TRP A 177 -15.16 5.55 -17.49
C TRP A 177 -14.05 5.55 -18.55
N ARG A 178 -14.12 4.63 -19.51
CA ARG A 178 -13.13 4.52 -20.60
C ARG A 178 -13.79 4.02 -21.87
N THR A 179 -13.52 4.68 -22.99
CA THR A 179 -13.99 4.27 -24.33
C THR A 179 -15.51 4.02 -24.39
N GLY A 180 -16.31 4.88 -23.76
CA GLY A 180 -17.77 4.78 -23.79
C GLY A 180 -18.39 3.71 -22.87
N ARG A 181 -17.63 3.16 -21.93
CA ARG A 181 -18.10 2.17 -20.95
C ARG A 181 -17.49 2.38 -19.57
N PHE A 182 -18.18 1.92 -18.53
CA PHE A 182 -17.63 1.81 -17.17
C PHE A 182 -16.74 0.55 -17.12
N VAL A 183 -15.53 0.69 -16.59
CA VAL A 183 -14.56 -0.38 -16.46
C VAL A 183 -14.09 -0.45 -15.02
N ARG A 184 -14.29 -1.62 -14.41
CA ARG A 184 -13.64 -2.03 -13.17
C ARG A 184 -12.48 -2.95 -13.52
N THR A 185 -11.32 -2.67 -12.95
CA THR A 185 -10.14 -3.51 -13.04
C THR A 185 -9.72 -3.91 -11.64
N ASP A 186 -9.59 -5.21 -11.40
CA ASP A 186 -9.13 -5.79 -10.15
C ASP A 186 -7.75 -6.41 -10.38
N GLU A 187 -6.73 -5.79 -9.79
CA GLU A 187 -5.35 -6.25 -9.85
C GLU A 187 -5.14 -7.33 -8.78
N GLY A 188 -4.96 -8.59 -9.23
CA GLY A 188 -4.76 -9.76 -8.36
C GLY A 188 -5.87 -10.81 -8.44
N ASP A 189 -7.05 -10.48 -8.99
CA ASP A 189 -8.19 -11.39 -9.17
C ASP A 189 -8.41 -11.78 -10.65
N TYR A 190 -8.99 -12.97 -10.90
CA TYR A 190 -9.42 -13.41 -12.24
C TYR A 190 -10.93 -13.70 -12.27
N PRO A 191 -11.70 -13.15 -13.23
CA PRO A 191 -11.27 -12.23 -14.28
C PRO A 191 -10.94 -10.84 -13.70
N SER A 192 -9.84 -10.26 -14.18
CA SER A 192 -9.30 -8.99 -13.68
C SER A 192 -10.04 -7.75 -14.20
N GLU A 193 -11.05 -7.93 -15.05
CA GLU A 193 -11.82 -6.83 -15.64
C GLU A 193 -13.32 -7.16 -15.70
N ALA A 194 -14.14 -6.21 -15.26
CA ALA A 194 -15.58 -6.18 -15.49
C ALA A 194 -15.94 -4.85 -16.15
N SER A 195 -16.82 -4.85 -17.15
CA SER A 195 -17.25 -3.62 -17.81
C SER A 195 -18.72 -3.63 -18.20
N CYS A 196 -19.33 -2.45 -18.24
CA CYS A 196 -20.69 -2.25 -18.69
C CYS A 196 -20.84 -0.90 -19.40
N SER A 197 -21.72 -0.83 -20.40
CA SER A 197 -21.97 0.41 -21.16
C SER A 197 -23.19 1.19 -20.62
N GLU A 198 -24.14 0.48 -20.04
CA GLU A 198 -25.39 1.03 -19.54
C GLU A 198 -25.29 1.45 -18.06
N GLU A 199 -25.94 2.55 -17.70
CA GLU A 199 -25.95 3.04 -16.31
C GLU A 199 -26.70 2.09 -15.37
N ALA A 200 -27.72 1.37 -15.87
CA ALA A 200 -28.45 0.38 -15.08
C ALA A 200 -27.53 -0.75 -14.57
N ASP A 201 -26.53 -1.13 -15.37
CA ASP A 201 -25.58 -2.19 -15.06
C ASP A 201 -24.40 -1.69 -14.19
N LEU A 202 -24.26 -0.37 -14.02
CA LEU A 202 -23.24 0.23 -13.16
C LEU A 202 -23.54 -0.04 -11.68
N TRP A 203 -24.82 -0.09 -11.28
CA TRP A 203 -25.19 -0.17 -9.86
C TRP A 203 -24.74 -1.47 -9.17
N PRO A 204 -24.97 -2.66 -9.75
CA PRO A 204 -24.42 -3.89 -9.20
C PRO A 204 -22.88 -3.88 -9.14
N LEU A 205 -22.24 -3.31 -10.16
CA LEU A 205 -20.79 -3.20 -10.25
C LEU A 205 -20.21 -2.28 -9.16
N LEU A 206 -20.87 -1.14 -8.88
CA LEU A 206 -20.53 -0.22 -7.79
C LEU A 206 -20.74 -0.85 -6.41
N ARG A 207 -21.86 -1.55 -6.20
CA ARG A 207 -22.12 -2.26 -4.93
C ARG A 207 -21.05 -3.32 -4.68
N SER A 208 -20.65 -4.06 -5.71
CA SER A 208 -19.55 -5.03 -5.62
C SER A 208 -18.22 -4.34 -5.32
N PHE A 209 -17.91 -3.23 -6.00
CA PHE A 209 -16.71 -2.43 -5.77
C PHE A 209 -16.64 -1.86 -4.33
N CYS A 210 -17.78 -1.49 -3.75
CA CYS A 210 -17.88 -0.96 -2.38
C CYS A 210 -18.24 -2.01 -1.32
N ARG A 211 -18.22 -3.31 -1.64
CA ARG A 211 -18.70 -4.40 -0.77
C ARG A 211 -18.16 -4.32 0.66
N LEU A 212 -16.85 -4.07 0.82
CA LEU A 212 -16.22 -4.01 2.14
C LEU A 212 -16.68 -2.79 2.95
N ALA A 213 -16.86 -1.63 2.31
CA ALA A 213 -17.34 -0.42 2.97
C ALA A 213 -18.80 -0.60 3.43
N LEU A 214 -19.63 -1.23 2.59
CA LEU A 214 -21.00 -1.58 2.91
C LEU A 214 -21.07 -2.57 4.09
N TRP A 215 -20.31 -3.67 4.04
CA TRP A 215 -20.25 -4.65 5.11
C TRP A 215 -19.85 -4.03 6.46
N ARG A 216 -18.88 -3.10 6.47
CA ARG A 216 -18.46 -2.38 7.69
C ARG A 216 -19.55 -1.44 8.22
N ALA A 217 -20.33 -0.84 7.33
CA ALA A 217 -21.37 0.10 7.70
C ALA A 217 -22.65 -0.59 8.20
N GLU A 218 -22.94 -1.80 7.73
CA GLU A 218 -24.10 -2.58 8.17
C GLU A 218 -24.03 -2.94 9.66
N GLN A 219 -22.85 -3.23 10.23
CA GLN A 219 -22.69 -3.58 11.66
C GLN A 219 -23.73 -4.61 12.19
N GLY A 220 -24.19 -5.53 11.33
CA GLY A 220 -25.21 -6.53 11.68
C GLY A 220 -26.66 -6.06 11.53
N GLN A 221 -26.92 -4.89 10.95
CA GLN A 221 -28.24 -4.41 10.53
C GLN A 221 -28.21 -4.02 9.04
N PRO A 222 -29.25 -4.38 8.26
CA PRO A 222 -29.31 -3.98 6.86
C PRO A 222 -29.45 -2.45 6.75
N LEU A 223 -28.63 -1.84 5.89
CA LEU A 223 -28.72 -0.41 5.60
C LEU A 223 -29.97 -0.09 4.79
N SER A 224 -30.53 1.09 5.02
CA SER A 224 -31.51 1.65 4.09
C SER A 224 -30.87 1.84 2.71
N GLU A 225 -31.69 1.92 1.66
CA GLU A 225 -31.17 2.14 0.32
C GLU A 225 -30.43 3.48 0.21
N LEU A 226 -30.97 4.54 0.80
CA LEU A 226 -30.33 5.85 0.83
C LEU A 226 -29.00 5.81 1.58
N ASP A 227 -28.92 5.14 2.73
CA ASP A 227 -27.68 5.04 3.51
C ASP A 227 -26.63 4.20 2.80
N THR A 228 -27.05 3.14 2.09
CA THR A 228 -26.18 2.36 1.20
C THR A 228 -25.51 3.29 0.18
N TRP A 229 -26.29 4.11 -0.51
CA TRP A 229 -25.76 5.05 -1.51
C TRP A 229 -24.90 6.15 -0.89
N ARG A 230 -25.22 6.63 0.31
CA ARG A 230 -24.37 7.59 1.05
C ARG A 230 -23.02 6.98 1.45
N VAL A 231 -22.96 5.70 1.78
CA VAL A 231 -21.69 4.99 2.04
C VAL A 231 -20.88 4.86 0.75
N ILE A 232 -21.52 4.49 -0.36
CA ILE A 232 -20.88 4.42 -1.68
C ILE A 232 -20.31 5.79 -2.08
N TRP A 233 -21.11 6.85 -2.00
CA TRP A 233 -20.69 8.21 -2.31
C TRP A 233 -19.45 8.66 -1.52
N ARG A 234 -19.46 8.42 -0.20
CA ARG A 234 -18.32 8.73 0.68
C ARG A 234 -17.08 7.90 0.34
N SER A 235 -17.26 6.67 -0.11
CA SER A 235 -16.16 5.79 -0.51
C SER A 235 -15.54 6.20 -1.85
N MET A 236 -16.27 6.98 -2.65
CA MET A 236 -15.81 7.48 -3.94
C MET A 236 -15.26 8.91 -3.83
N SER A 237 -15.74 9.73 -2.90
CA SER A 237 -15.24 11.10 -2.76
C SER A 237 -13.79 11.11 -2.22
N PRO A 238 -12.89 11.95 -2.77
CA PRO A 238 -11.56 12.13 -2.18
C PRO A 238 -11.68 12.76 -0.78
N PRO A 239 -10.75 12.46 0.15
CA PRO A 239 -10.71 13.07 1.47
C PRO A 239 -10.40 14.58 1.41
#